data_AF-A0A3A1YUW1-F1
#
_entry.id   AF-A0A3A1YUW1-F1
#
_cell.length_a   1.000
_cell.length_b   1.000
_cell.length_c   1.000
_cell.angle_alpha   90.00
_cell.angle_beta   90.00
_cell.angle_gamma   90.00
#
_symmetry.space_group_name_H-M   'P 1'
#
loop_
_entity.id
_entity.type
_entity.pdbx_description
1 polymer ?
#
loop_
_entity_poly.entity_id
_entity_poly.type
_entity_poly.pdbx_seq_one_letter_code
_entity_poly.pdbx_strand_id
1 'polypeptide(L)'
;MSDFIFEPIPVAAQEPTPAPAPAVISVQERRAQLQTQMRQKIDLLPQRDQLEESDIQQWVGYVSSVMPDQAFFHVTRLNGVGGSEIGALVRNFLGDRATFSSAHDWALQKLMRRYPDPPNAVMKRGIENEAYHRQRFHDEFRCARDVKQFERLSSAKGQLSWMRYSPDDLVQFNEEVSIPMVEGTTVIIPGQRYLIDYKSPTSVDEQDLVSFEYVCQLNMGAILAQEQGIELAGTMLSQFDWSNWCLKNDYIAVDPKLAELIKEAGQHYWDGVLNGRVPDYVYKRTYELNPQAVSDNQALAEKVAKLAALSKAAKEQSDTLRATLMANLGLTDTRLSGAKIAFPNTLTISSATSIDKTKVIEDLRDKPELLNQCRPSKKSSKPNYNLEAIVQYLKDQNVDLGQFETIDLDPQRTHQALVEAKLDADEYLTETVRFLTNKKVTEATRNWVQGHFAHEAPAPDQSEQADQAQQPEPQSVIRQNE
;
A
#
# COMPACT_ATOMS: atom_id res chain seq x y z
N MET A 1 -20.70 -88.97 -13.86
CA MET A 1 -19.47 -88.18 -13.66
C MET A 1 -19.36 -87.26 -14.86
N SER A 2 -19.86 -86.03 -14.85
CA SER A 2 -19.60 -84.97 -13.88
C SER A 2 -20.71 -83.91 -14.03
N ASP A 3 -21.35 -83.56 -12.92
CA ASP A 3 -22.41 -82.56 -12.86
C ASP A 3 -21.80 -81.16 -12.70
N PHE A 4 -22.12 -80.27 -13.64
CA PHE A 4 -21.80 -78.85 -13.58
C PHE A 4 -22.89 -78.12 -12.79
N ILE A 5 -22.50 -77.53 -11.66
CA ILE A 5 -23.35 -76.68 -10.82
C ILE A 5 -23.26 -75.25 -11.38
N PHE A 6 -24.40 -74.69 -11.80
CA PHE A 6 -24.53 -73.27 -12.14
C PHE A 6 -24.76 -72.44 -10.87
N GLU A 7 -23.88 -71.49 -10.60
CA GLU A 7 -24.08 -70.47 -9.56
C GLU A 7 -25.10 -69.40 -10.03
N PRO A 8 -25.94 -68.88 -9.13
CA PRO A 8 -26.92 -67.85 -9.46
C PRO A 8 -26.28 -66.47 -9.64
N ILE A 9 -26.77 -65.75 -10.64
CA ILE A 9 -26.39 -64.37 -11.00
C ILE A 9 -26.77 -63.40 -9.86
N PRO A 10 -25.89 -62.48 -9.45
CA PRO A 10 -26.20 -61.51 -8.40
C PRO A 10 -27.25 -60.50 -8.87
N VAL A 11 -28.26 -60.29 -8.02
CA VAL A 11 -29.32 -59.29 -8.20
C VAL A 11 -28.71 -57.90 -8.17
N ALA A 12 -29.04 -57.08 -9.17
CA ALA A 12 -28.57 -55.70 -9.31
C ALA A 12 -28.93 -54.88 -8.06
N ALA A 13 -27.92 -54.27 -7.44
CA ALA A 13 -28.10 -53.31 -6.35
C ALA A 13 -28.88 -52.09 -6.85
N GLN A 14 -29.94 -51.72 -6.14
CA GLN A 14 -30.69 -50.48 -6.39
C GLN A 14 -29.73 -49.29 -6.32
N GLU A 15 -29.74 -48.46 -7.37
CA GLU A 15 -28.99 -47.20 -7.40
C GLU A 15 -29.44 -46.32 -6.23
N PRO A 16 -28.48 -45.73 -5.47
CA PRO A 16 -28.81 -44.84 -4.37
C PRO A 16 -29.60 -43.66 -4.90
N THR A 17 -30.78 -43.42 -4.33
CA THR A 17 -31.64 -42.30 -4.67
C THR A 17 -30.86 -41.00 -4.49
N PRO A 18 -30.81 -40.10 -5.49
CA PRO A 18 -30.06 -38.86 -5.37
C PRO A 18 -30.58 -38.06 -4.18
N ALA A 19 -29.64 -37.63 -3.32
CA ALA A 19 -29.97 -36.79 -2.17
C ALA A 19 -30.73 -35.54 -2.65
N PRO A 20 -31.78 -35.11 -1.94
CA PRO A 20 -32.54 -33.92 -2.31
C PRO A 20 -31.60 -32.72 -2.40
N ALA A 21 -31.73 -31.95 -3.48
CA ALA A 21 -30.96 -30.73 -3.67
C ALA A 21 -31.17 -29.79 -2.47
N PRO A 22 -30.10 -29.17 -1.92
CA PRO A 22 -30.23 -28.29 -0.77
C PRO A 22 -31.18 -27.14 -1.08
N ALA A 23 -32.10 -26.85 -0.15
CA ALA A 23 -33.07 -25.78 -0.29
C ALA A 23 -32.38 -24.43 -0.53
N VAL A 24 -32.78 -23.74 -1.60
CA VAL A 24 -32.25 -22.41 -1.95
C VAL A 24 -32.85 -21.38 -0.98
N ILE A 25 -32.12 -21.07 0.08
CA ILE A 25 -32.47 -19.98 1.01
C ILE A 25 -32.29 -18.61 0.33
N SER A 26 -33.21 -17.70 0.61
CA SER A 26 -33.20 -16.34 0.07
C SER A 26 -32.02 -15.51 0.61
N VAL A 27 -31.66 -14.43 -0.10
CA VAL A 27 -30.61 -13.49 0.36
C VAL A 27 -30.97 -12.88 1.72
N GLN A 28 -32.26 -12.60 1.95
CA GLN A 28 -32.76 -12.05 3.22
C GLN A 28 -32.60 -13.05 4.37
N GLU A 29 -32.93 -14.32 4.14
CA GLU A 29 -32.76 -15.38 5.15
C GLU A 29 -31.28 -15.62 5.48
N ARG A 30 -30.40 -15.65 4.46
CA ARG A 30 -28.94 -15.75 4.68
C ARG A 30 -28.42 -14.59 5.52
N ARG A 31 -28.86 -13.37 5.24
CA ARG A 31 -28.46 -12.18 6.01
C ARG A 31 -28.96 -12.26 7.45
N ALA A 32 -30.21 -12.65 7.67
CA ALA A 32 -30.77 -12.81 9.02
C ALA A 32 -30.01 -13.89 9.83
N GLN A 33 -29.65 -15.01 9.20
CA GLN A 33 -28.83 -16.04 9.81
C GLN A 33 -27.43 -15.51 10.18
N LEU A 34 -26.78 -14.78 9.25
CA LEU A 34 -25.47 -14.16 9.50
C LEU A 34 -25.53 -13.18 10.68
N GLN A 35 -26.52 -12.29 10.71
CA GLN A 35 -26.72 -11.34 11.81
C GLN A 35 -26.93 -12.04 13.15
N THR A 36 -27.70 -13.13 13.18
CA THR A 36 -27.92 -13.95 14.38
C THR A 36 -26.62 -14.57 14.88
N GLN A 37 -25.84 -15.17 13.99
CA GLN A 37 -24.55 -15.78 14.34
C GLN A 37 -23.51 -14.74 14.80
N MET A 38 -23.51 -13.55 14.20
CA MET A 38 -22.66 -12.44 14.64
C MET A 38 -23.02 -12.02 16.07
N ARG A 39 -24.31 -11.83 16.37
CA ARG A 39 -24.79 -11.47 17.71
C ARG A 39 -24.38 -12.49 18.77
N GLN A 40 -24.57 -13.78 18.49
CA GLN A 40 -24.13 -14.85 19.40
C GLN A 40 -22.64 -14.77 19.74
N LYS A 41 -21.78 -14.38 18.78
CA LYS A 41 -20.34 -14.19 19.04
C LYS A 41 -20.04 -12.88 19.77
N ILE A 42 -20.81 -11.84 19.50
CA ILE A 42 -20.74 -10.54 20.19
C ILE A 42 -21.10 -10.70 21.67
N ASP A 43 -22.09 -11.52 21.98
CA ASP A 43 -22.50 -11.81 23.37
C ASP A 43 -21.42 -12.54 24.18
N LEU A 44 -20.39 -13.09 23.52
CA LEU A 44 -19.23 -13.70 24.15
C LEU A 44 -18.02 -12.75 24.28
N LEU A 45 -18.14 -11.50 23.85
CA LEU A 45 -17.06 -10.52 23.96
C LEU A 45 -16.89 -10.08 25.42
N PRO A 46 -15.64 -9.91 25.89
CA PRO A 46 -15.38 -9.51 27.28
C PRO A 46 -15.90 -8.11 27.62
N GLN A 47 -16.03 -7.23 26.61
CA GLN A 47 -16.61 -5.89 26.78
C GLN A 47 -18.14 -5.84 26.56
N ARG A 48 -18.84 -6.98 26.43
CA ARG A 48 -20.26 -7.04 26.03
C ARG A 48 -21.17 -6.14 26.89
N ASP A 49 -20.92 -6.07 28.19
CA ASP A 49 -21.71 -5.26 29.13
C ASP A 49 -21.54 -3.75 28.92
N GLN A 50 -20.52 -3.32 28.17
CA GLN A 50 -20.24 -1.92 27.84
C GLN A 50 -20.81 -1.52 26.46
N LEU A 51 -21.39 -2.46 25.71
CA LEU A 51 -21.94 -2.24 24.38
C LEU A 51 -23.42 -1.89 24.46
N GLU A 52 -23.81 -0.78 23.84
CA GLU A 52 -25.23 -0.42 23.71
C GLU A 52 -25.91 -1.29 22.64
N GLU A 53 -27.16 -1.70 22.91
CA GLU A 53 -27.90 -2.57 21.98
C GLU A 53 -28.16 -1.88 20.63
N SER A 54 -28.36 -0.57 20.63
CA SER A 54 -28.46 0.25 19.42
C SER A 54 -27.18 0.21 18.58
N ASP A 55 -26.01 0.30 19.20
CA ASP A 55 -24.71 0.25 18.52
C ASP A 55 -24.48 -1.14 17.92
N ILE A 56 -24.77 -2.21 18.68
CA ILE A 56 -24.67 -3.59 18.19
C ILE A 56 -25.58 -3.78 16.97
N GLN A 57 -26.84 -3.34 17.05
CA GLN A 57 -27.80 -3.50 15.96
C GLN A 57 -27.32 -2.78 14.70
N GLN A 58 -26.87 -1.55 14.83
CA GLN A 58 -26.37 -0.74 13.71
C GLN A 58 -25.10 -1.35 13.11
N TRP A 59 -24.15 -1.74 13.95
CA TRP A 59 -22.88 -2.33 13.53
C TRP A 59 -23.08 -3.67 12.80
N VAL A 60 -23.87 -4.58 13.36
CA VAL A 60 -24.22 -5.88 12.73
C VAL A 60 -25.00 -5.64 11.44
N GLY A 61 -25.93 -4.69 11.44
CA GLY A 61 -26.67 -4.26 10.25
C GLY A 61 -25.74 -3.84 9.13
N TYR A 62 -24.80 -2.94 9.41
CA TYR A 62 -23.80 -2.42 8.47
C TYR A 62 -22.90 -3.53 7.92
N VAL A 63 -22.20 -4.26 8.80
CA VAL A 63 -21.21 -5.28 8.39
C VAL A 63 -21.87 -6.39 7.57
N SER A 64 -23.06 -6.86 7.95
CA SER A 64 -23.80 -7.89 7.20
C SER A 64 -24.28 -7.42 5.82
N SER A 65 -24.47 -6.11 5.59
CA SER A 65 -24.76 -5.59 4.24
C SER A 65 -23.52 -5.32 3.41
N VAL A 66 -22.51 -4.71 4.01
CA VAL A 66 -21.40 -4.10 3.25
C VAL A 66 -20.24 -5.08 3.09
N MET A 67 -20.00 -5.93 4.10
CA MET A 67 -18.86 -6.86 4.15
C MET A 67 -19.28 -8.24 4.69
N PRO A 68 -20.29 -8.91 4.09
CA PRO A 68 -20.82 -10.17 4.61
C PRO A 68 -19.75 -11.26 4.70
N ASP A 69 -18.83 -11.32 3.74
CA ASP A 69 -17.76 -12.33 3.68
C ASP A 69 -16.69 -12.15 4.76
N GLN A 70 -16.56 -10.93 5.29
CA GLN A 70 -15.59 -10.58 6.35
C GLN A 70 -16.26 -10.40 7.73
N ALA A 71 -17.56 -10.70 7.84
CA ALA A 71 -18.33 -10.42 9.04
C ALA A 71 -17.71 -11.07 10.31
N PHE A 72 -17.35 -12.35 10.24
CA PHE A 72 -16.73 -13.04 11.38
C PHE A 72 -15.29 -12.62 11.64
N PHE A 73 -14.57 -12.19 10.60
CA PHE A 73 -13.24 -11.59 10.78
C PHE A 73 -13.36 -10.31 11.62
N HIS A 74 -14.29 -9.42 11.28
CA HIS A 74 -14.53 -8.21 12.06
C HIS A 74 -14.99 -8.49 13.49
N VAL A 75 -15.91 -9.45 13.70
CA VAL A 75 -16.33 -9.83 15.07
C VAL A 75 -15.16 -10.38 15.88
N THR A 76 -14.31 -11.22 15.28
CA THR A 76 -13.13 -11.77 15.95
C THR A 76 -12.14 -10.67 16.35
N ARG A 77 -11.96 -9.66 15.49
CA ARG A 77 -11.09 -8.51 15.77
C ARG A 77 -11.59 -7.60 16.90
N LEU A 78 -12.85 -7.69 17.31
CA LEU A 78 -13.34 -6.93 18.48
C LEU A 78 -12.80 -7.48 19.81
N ASN A 79 -12.32 -8.73 19.81
CA ASN A 79 -11.84 -9.42 21.00
C ASN A 79 -10.33 -9.22 21.22
N GLY A 80 -9.91 -7.98 21.48
CA GLY A 80 -8.54 -7.62 21.84
C GLY A 80 -7.90 -6.59 20.92
N VAL A 81 -6.59 -6.44 21.06
CA VAL A 81 -5.73 -5.60 20.21
C VAL A 81 -5.02 -6.51 19.21
N GLY A 82 -5.07 -6.15 17.92
CA GLY A 82 -4.31 -6.83 16.87
C GLY A 82 -2.90 -6.26 16.67
N GLY A 83 -2.01 -7.03 16.06
CA GLY A 83 -0.66 -6.57 15.71
C GLY A 83 -0.63 -5.28 14.88
N SER A 84 -1.55 -5.10 13.93
CA SER A 84 -1.62 -3.86 13.14
C SER A 84 -2.16 -2.64 13.91
N GLU A 85 -2.71 -2.84 15.11
CA GLU A 85 -3.30 -1.79 15.94
C GLU A 85 -2.34 -1.33 17.04
N ILE A 86 -1.50 -2.24 17.56
CA ILE A 86 -0.69 -1.99 18.76
C ILE A 86 0.30 -0.84 18.60
N GLY A 87 0.88 -0.66 17.41
CA GLY A 87 1.82 0.42 17.15
C GLY A 87 1.20 1.81 17.36
N ALA A 88 -0.05 1.99 16.91
CA ALA A 88 -0.76 3.26 17.09
C ALA A 88 -1.07 3.52 18.57
N LEU A 89 -1.43 2.46 19.30
CA LEU A 89 -1.66 2.53 20.74
C LEU A 89 -0.39 2.91 21.49
N VAL A 90 0.74 2.24 21.21
CA VAL A 90 2.03 2.55 21.86
C VAL A 90 2.43 4.01 21.60
N ARG A 91 2.28 4.52 20.36
CA ARG A 91 2.55 5.94 20.07
C ARG A 91 1.67 6.88 20.89
N ASN A 92 0.37 6.65 20.93
CA ASN A 92 -0.53 7.48 21.71
C ASN A 92 -0.27 7.39 23.21
N PHE A 93 0.16 6.22 23.72
CA PHE A 93 0.56 6.02 25.11
C PHE A 93 1.78 6.89 25.47
N LEU A 94 2.73 7.05 24.53
CA LEU A 94 3.88 7.94 24.66
C LEU A 94 3.54 9.44 24.46
N GLY A 95 2.27 9.76 24.18
CA GLY A 95 1.82 11.13 23.93
C GLY A 95 2.11 11.63 22.52
N ASP A 96 2.39 10.73 21.57
CA ASP A 96 2.63 11.05 20.17
C ASP A 96 1.45 10.66 19.29
N ARG A 97 1.19 11.46 18.26
CA ARG A 97 0.18 11.12 17.25
C ARG A 97 0.68 9.96 16.39
N ALA A 98 -0.15 8.92 16.29
CA ALA A 98 0.04 7.77 15.40
C ALA A 98 -0.28 8.11 13.93
N THR A 99 0.29 7.32 13.00
CA THR A 99 0.20 7.61 11.56
C THR A 99 -1.04 6.99 10.94
N PHE A 100 -1.37 5.76 11.34
CA PHE A 100 -2.40 4.95 10.66
C PHE A 100 -3.77 5.02 11.34
N SER A 101 -3.81 5.14 12.67
CA SER A 101 -5.06 5.22 13.45
C SER A 101 -4.83 5.99 14.76
N SER A 102 -5.87 6.16 15.57
CA SER A 102 -5.76 6.73 16.92
C SER A 102 -6.33 5.76 17.95
N ALA A 103 -5.83 5.82 19.19
CA ALA A 103 -6.38 5.06 20.32
C ALA A 103 -7.86 5.39 20.57
N HIS A 104 -8.27 6.64 20.33
CA HIS A 104 -9.67 7.08 20.40
C HIS A 104 -10.54 6.33 19.38
N ASP A 105 -10.17 6.39 18.09
CA ASP A 105 -10.94 5.73 17.03
C ASP A 105 -10.93 4.21 17.19
N TRP A 106 -9.79 3.64 17.62
CA TRP A 106 -9.67 2.23 17.94
C TRP A 106 -10.65 1.82 19.05
N ALA A 107 -10.72 2.57 20.16
CA ALA A 107 -11.63 2.26 21.25
C ALA A 107 -13.10 2.38 20.82
N LEU A 108 -13.45 3.38 20.02
CA LEU A 108 -14.79 3.50 19.43
C LEU A 108 -15.14 2.29 18.56
N GLN A 109 -14.19 1.76 17.78
CA GLN A 109 -14.41 0.52 17.01
C GLN A 109 -14.63 -0.68 17.92
N LYS A 110 -13.83 -0.85 18.99
CA LYS A 110 -14.00 -1.98 19.94
C LYS A 110 -15.30 -1.91 20.73
N LEU A 111 -15.83 -0.70 20.93
CA LEU A 111 -17.13 -0.42 21.54
C LEU A 111 -18.28 -0.36 20.52
N MET A 112 -18.05 -0.70 19.24
CA MET A 112 -19.03 -0.67 18.14
C MET A 112 -19.67 0.70 17.84
N ARG A 113 -19.18 1.78 18.44
CA ARG A 113 -19.59 3.17 18.17
C ARG A 113 -19.05 3.71 16.84
N ARG A 114 -18.17 2.94 16.20
CA ARG A 114 -17.61 3.23 14.87
C ARG A 114 -17.58 1.94 14.05
N TYR A 115 -18.02 2.03 12.80
CA TYR A 115 -17.99 0.90 11.87
C TYR A 115 -16.58 0.64 11.35
N PRO A 116 -16.25 -0.62 10.99
CA PRO A 116 -15.05 -0.90 10.21
C PRO A 116 -15.16 -0.29 8.80
N ASP A 117 -14.04 0.24 8.32
CA ASP A 117 -13.95 0.77 6.97
C ASP A 117 -13.88 -0.38 5.94
N PRO A 118 -14.62 -0.31 4.82
CA PRO A 118 -14.47 -1.25 3.73
C PRO A 118 -13.05 -1.21 3.17
N PRO A 119 -12.51 -2.34 2.66
CA PRO A 119 -11.19 -2.35 2.06
C PRO A 119 -11.06 -1.33 0.94
N ASN A 120 -10.20 -0.32 1.15
CA ASN A 120 -9.84 0.64 0.11
C ASN A 120 -8.90 -0.01 -0.93
N ALA A 121 -8.54 0.72 -1.98
CA ALA A 121 -7.69 0.18 -3.06
C ALA A 121 -6.32 -0.32 -2.55
N VAL A 122 -5.75 0.32 -1.53
CA VAL A 122 -4.47 -0.09 -0.92
C VAL A 122 -4.63 -1.40 -0.15
N MET A 123 -5.69 -1.52 0.66
CA MET A 123 -5.99 -2.75 1.41
C MET A 123 -6.31 -3.92 0.49
N LYS A 124 -7.15 -3.71 -0.54
CA LYS A 124 -7.46 -4.75 -1.54
C LYS A 124 -6.22 -5.24 -2.24
N ARG A 125 -5.33 -4.32 -2.66
CA ARG A 125 -4.04 -4.67 -3.25
C ARG A 125 -3.22 -5.53 -2.31
N GLY A 126 -3.16 -5.20 -1.01
CA GLY A 126 -2.48 -6.05 -0.03
C GLY A 126 -3.05 -7.47 0.02
N ILE A 127 -4.38 -7.59 0.18
CA ILE A 127 -5.08 -8.87 0.29
C ILE A 127 -4.88 -9.75 -0.97
N GLU A 128 -5.08 -9.17 -2.15
CA GLU A 128 -5.01 -9.91 -3.42
C GLU A 128 -3.58 -10.36 -3.76
N ASN A 129 -2.57 -9.63 -3.29
CA ASN A 129 -1.17 -9.90 -3.64
C ASN A 129 -0.39 -10.65 -2.57
N GLU A 130 -0.92 -10.85 -1.38
CA GLU A 130 -0.19 -11.49 -0.27
C GLU A 130 0.37 -12.86 -0.68
N ALA A 131 -0.40 -13.69 -1.40
CA ALA A 131 0.07 -14.99 -1.88
C ALA A 131 1.24 -14.89 -2.87
N TYR A 132 1.18 -13.93 -3.80
CA TYR A 132 2.24 -13.71 -4.78
C TYR A 132 3.50 -13.13 -4.14
N HIS A 133 3.35 -12.18 -3.21
CA HIS A 133 4.45 -11.62 -2.43
C HIS A 133 5.16 -12.73 -1.64
N ARG A 134 4.39 -13.53 -0.89
CA ARG A 134 4.91 -14.67 -0.13
C ARG A 134 5.67 -15.67 -1.00
N GLN A 135 5.10 -16.06 -2.14
CA GLN A 135 5.77 -16.96 -3.06
C GLN A 135 7.10 -16.37 -3.54
N ARG A 136 7.11 -15.10 -3.93
CA ARG A 136 8.32 -14.42 -4.35
C ARG A 136 9.38 -14.38 -3.23
N PHE A 137 8.96 -14.09 -2.01
CA PHE A 137 9.86 -14.09 -0.85
C PHE A 137 10.48 -15.47 -0.63
N HIS A 138 9.68 -16.54 -0.73
CA HIS A 138 10.17 -17.92 -0.65
C HIS A 138 11.18 -18.23 -1.75
N ASP A 139 10.91 -17.82 -2.99
CA ASP A 139 11.79 -18.04 -4.13
C ASP A 139 13.11 -17.26 -4.02
N GLU A 140 13.05 -15.98 -3.60
CA GLU A 140 14.20 -15.09 -3.47
C GLU A 140 15.17 -15.56 -2.37
N PHE A 141 14.62 -16.03 -1.24
CA PHE A 141 15.40 -16.44 -0.08
C PHE A 141 15.55 -17.95 0.11
N ARG A 142 15.01 -18.75 -0.82
CA ARG A 142 15.00 -20.23 -0.77
C ARG A 142 14.51 -20.76 0.58
N CYS A 143 13.56 -20.06 1.17
CA CYS A 143 12.97 -20.40 2.44
C CYS A 143 11.59 -21.05 2.24
N ALA A 144 11.05 -21.65 3.30
CA ALA A 144 9.70 -22.17 3.29
C ALA A 144 9.00 -21.85 4.59
N ARG A 145 7.67 -21.79 4.55
CA ARG A 145 6.85 -21.70 5.76
C ARG A 145 7.10 -22.91 6.66
N ASP A 146 7.41 -22.66 7.92
CA ASP A 146 7.34 -23.70 8.96
C ASP A 146 5.87 -23.92 9.32
N VAL A 147 5.18 -24.78 8.57
CA VAL A 147 3.73 -24.97 8.65
C VAL A 147 3.28 -25.27 10.08
N LYS A 148 4.00 -26.12 10.79
CA LYS A 148 3.66 -26.53 12.16
C LYS A 148 3.72 -25.34 13.13
N GLN A 149 4.81 -24.57 13.09
CA GLN A 149 4.96 -23.43 13.99
C GLN A 149 4.07 -22.25 13.57
N PHE A 150 3.81 -22.09 12.27
CA PHE A 150 2.88 -21.09 11.73
C PHE A 150 1.45 -21.35 12.21
N GLU A 151 0.95 -22.58 12.11
CA GLU A 151 -0.38 -22.96 12.61
C GLU A 151 -0.51 -22.76 14.12
N ARG A 152 0.57 -23.06 14.86
CA ARG A 152 0.63 -22.81 16.30
C ARG A 152 0.56 -21.31 16.62
N LEU A 153 1.30 -20.47 15.90
CA LEU A 153 1.30 -19.03 16.11
C LEU A 153 0.00 -18.36 15.63
N SER A 154 -0.57 -18.80 14.50
CA SER A 154 -1.78 -18.19 13.93
C SER A 154 -3.05 -18.44 14.76
N SER A 155 -3.03 -19.50 15.59
CA SER A 155 -4.08 -19.81 16.55
C SER A 155 -3.76 -19.36 17.98
N ALA A 156 -2.57 -18.78 18.21
CA ALA A 156 -2.11 -18.39 19.53
C ALA A 156 -2.95 -17.25 20.12
N LYS A 157 -3.13 -17.32 21.45
CA LYS A 157 -3.61 -16.21 22.27
C LYS A 157 -2.51 -15.89 23.27
N GLY A 158 -2.22 -14.61 23.43
CA GLY A 158 -1.22 -14.19 24.41
C GLY A 158 -1.68 -14.45 25.84
N GLN A 159 -0.74 -14.40 26.79
CA GLN A 159 -1.04 -14.47 28.23
C GLN A 159 -1.94 -13.31 28.68
N LEU A 160 -1.78 -12.14 28.07
CA LEU A 160 -2.67 -11.01 28.27
C LEU A 160 -3.96 -11.19 27.46
N SER A 161 -5.11 -11.02 28.12
CA SER A 161 -6.43 -11.36 27.57
C SER A 161 -6.75 -10.64 26.25
N TRP A 162 -6.16 -9.47 26.01
CA TRP A 162 -6.34 -8.66 24.81
C TRP A 162 -5.41 -9.03 23.65
N MET A 163 -4.34 -9.76 23.90
CA MET A 163 -3.24 -9.91 22.95
C MET A 163 -3.63 -10.88 21.82
N ARG A 164 -3.72 -10.36 20.59
CA ARG A 164 -4.01 -11.12 19.36
C ARG A 164 -3.01 -10.79 18.26
N TYR A 165 -2.58 -11.80 17.52
CA TYR A 165 -1.71 -11.62 16.37
C TYR A 165 -2.15 -12.51 15.22
N SER A 166 -2.09 -11.99 14.00
CA SER A 166 -2.36 -12.75 12.77
C SER A 166 -1.09 -12.67 11.93
N PRO A 167 -0.22 -13.69 11.99
CA PRO A 167 1.02 -13.69 11.23
C PRO A 167 0.72 -13.86 9.74
N ASP A 168 1.41 -13.09 8.89
CA ASP A 168 1.39 -13.34 7.43
C ASP A 168 2.22 -14.56 7.09
N ASP A 169 3.39 -14.71 7.72
CA ASP A 169 4.25 -15.87 7.56
C ASP A 169 5.15 -16.16 8.76
N LEU A 170 5.56 -17.41 8.87
CA LEU A 170 6.64 -17.83 9.74
C LEU A 170 7.51 -18.80 8.95
N VAL A 171 8.71 -18.35 8.60
CA VAL A 171 9.58 -19.07 7.66
C VAL A 171 10.78 -19.66 8.39
N GLN A 172 11.28 -20.77 7.86
CA GLN A 172 12.60 -21.31 8.20
C GLN A 172 13.51 -21.18 6.98
N PHE A 173 14.69 -20.60 7.17
CA PHE A 173 15.68 -20.46 6.12
C PHE A 173 16.45 -21.78 5.94
N ASN A 174 16.63 -22.20 4.69
CA ASN A 174 17.32 -23.44 4.35
C ASN A 174 18.79 -23.22 3.98
N GLU A 175 19.15 -21.99 3.63
CA GLU A 175 20.47 -21.59 3.17
C GLU A 175 20.93 -20.35 3.94
N GLU A 176 22.23 -20.08 3.88
CA GLU A 176 22.77 -18.82 4.41
C GLU A 176 22.36 -17.67 3.49
N VAL A 177 21.80 -16.61 4.07
CA VAL A 177 21.34 -15.43 3.34
C VAL A 177 21.97 -14.18 3.96
N SER A 178 22.53 -13.33 3.10
CA SER A 178 23.01 -12.00 3.48
C SER A 178 22.00 -10.95 3.06
N ILE A 179 21.48 -10.18 4.01
CA ILE A 179 20.51 -9.11 3.77
C ILE A 179 21.20 -7.76 4.01
N PRO A 180 21.29 -6.88 3.00
CA PRO A 180 21.83 -5.55 3.18
C PRO A 180 20.86 -4.72 4.03
N MET A 181 21.42 -4.02 5.00
CA MET A 181 20.75 -3.12 5.93
C MET A 181 21.39 -1.73 5.86
N VAL A 182 20.71 -0.70 6.37
CA VAL A 182 21.26 0.67 6.42
C VAL A 182 22.59 0.72 7.21
N GLU A 183 22.70 -0.06 8.28
CA GLU A 183 23.87 -0.08 9.18
C GLU A 183 24.83 -1.26 8.93
N GLY A 184 24.68 -2.01 7.84
CA GLY A 184 25.58 -3.12 7.51
C GLY A 184 24.88 -4.28 6.80
N THR A 185 25.27 -5.50 7.12
CA THR A 185 24.68 -6.71 6.54
C THR A 185 24.29 -7.67 7.66
N THR A 186 23.04 -8.13 7.64
CA THR A 186 22.58 -9.20 8.52
C THR A 186 22.77 -10.54 7.82
N VAL A 187 23.45 -11.48 8.48
CA VAL A 187 23.63 -12.85 7.97
C VAL A 187 22.67 -13.79 8.69
N ILE A 188 21.78 -14.41 7.92
CA ILE A 188 20.84 -15.44 8.37
C ILE A 188 21.48 -16.79 8.09
N ILE A 189 21.54 -17.66 9.10
CA ILE A 189 22.09 -19.02 8.95
C ILE A 189 20.98 -20.06 8.77
N PRO A 190 21.27 -21.20 8.11
CA PRO A 190 20.30 -22.27 7.91
C PRO A 190 19.67 -22.75 9.22
N GLY A 191 18.37 -23.04 9.17
CA GLY A 191 17.57 -23.52 10.28
C GLY A 191 16.97 -22.44 11.17
N GLN A 192 17.38 -21.17 11.03
CA GLN A 192 16.78 -20.07 11.78
C GLN A 192 15.36 -19.74 11.30
N ARG A 193 14.53 -19.32 12.26
CA ARG A 193 13.14 -18.92 12.03
C ARG A 193 12.96 -17.43 12.10
N TYR A 194 12.16 -16.90 11.18
CA TYR A 194 11.82 -15.49 11.12
C TYR A 194 10.32 -15.32 10.95
N LEU A 195 9.78 -14.37 11.70
CA LEU A 195 8.42 -13.89 11.50
C LEU A 195 8.43 -12.81 10.41
N ILE A 196 7.63 -13.00 9.37
CA ILE A 196 7.58 -12.09 8.22
C ILE A 196 6.20 -11.44 8.15
N ASP A 197 6.19 -10.13 7.92
CA ASP A 197 5.00 -9.36 7.59
C ASP A 197 5.14 -8.78 6.18
N TYR A 198 4.16 -9.03 5.33
CA TYR A 198 4.17 -8.66 3.91
C TYR A 198 3.35 -7.39 3.69
N LYS A 199 3.98 -6.35 3.15
CA LYS A 199 3.32 -5.09 2.79
C LYS A 199 3.41 -4.83 1.29
N SER A 200 2.28 -4.42 0.71
CA SER A 200 2.19 -3.99 -0.69
C SER A 200 1.86 -2.49 -0.79
N PRO A 201 2.78 -1.60 -0.39
CA PRO A 201 2.54 -0.15 -0.42
C PRO A 201 2.42 0.37 -1.86
N THR A 202 2.01 1.62 -2.01
CA THR A 202 1.86 2.25 -3.34
C THR A 202 3.21 2.60 -3.95
N SER A 203 4.19 2.89 -3.10
CA SER A 203 5.58 3.14 -3.44
C SER A 203 6.46 2.59 -2.34
N VAL A 204 7.68 2.22 -2.69
CA VAL A 204 8.74 1.83 -1.77
C VAL A 204 9.91 2.78 -2.02
N ASP A 205 10.39 3.43 -0.97
CA ASP A 205 11.66 4.14 -1.00
C ASP A 205 12.72 3.27 -0.31
N GLU A 206 13.85 3.04 -0.97
CA GLU A 206 14.95 2.24 -0.42
C GLU A 206 15.55 2.89 0.84
N GLN A 207 15.44 4.23 0.97
CA GLN A 207 16.01 4.98 2.10
C GLN A 207 15.02 5.13 3.27
N ASP A 208 13.74 4.81 3.08
CA ASP A 208 12.74 4.94 4.14
C ASP A 208 13.03 3.97 5.29
N LEU A 209 13.08 4.49 6.50
CA LEU A 209 13.12 3.66 7.70
C LEU A 209 11.77 2.99 7.92
N VAL A 210 11.80 1.79 8.50
CA VAL A 210 10.56 1.09 8.89
C VAL A 210 9.79 1.93 9.89
N SER A 211 8.49 2.12 9.63
CA SER A 211 7.64 2.86 10.55
C SER A 211 7.62 2.18 11.93
N PHE A 212 7.72 2.98 12.99
CA PHE A 212 7.66 2.50 14.37
C PHE A 212 6.43 1.61 14.64
N GLU A 213 5.29 1.90 13.99
CA GLU A 213 4.08 1.10 14.15
C GLU A 213 4.24 -0.34 13.64
N TYR A 214 5.00 -0.55 12.56
CA TYR A 214 5.36 -1.90 12.08
C TYR A 214 6.41 -2.58 12.97
N VAL A 215 7.35 -1.82 13.54
CA VAL A 215 8.28 -2.35 14.55
C VAL A 215 7.51 -2.91 15.74
N CYS A 216 6.52 -2.17 16.25
CA CYS A 216 5.65 -2.65 17.32
C CYS A 216 4.83 -3.88 16.91
N GLN A 217 4.29 -3.90 15.68
CA GLN A 217 3.54 -5.04 15.16
C GLN A 217 4.37 -6.32 15.20
N LEU A 218 5.59 -6.30 14.66
CA LEU A 218 6.45 -7.47 14.60
C LEU A 218 6.98 -7.89 15.97
N ASN A 219 7.29 -6.93 16.85
CA ASN A 219 7.65 -7.22 18.24
C ASN A 219 6.50 -7.86 19.02
N MET A 220 5.24 -7.44 18.80
CA MET A 220 4.09 -8.12 19.38
C MET A 220 3.99 -9.58 18.89
N GLY A 221 4.21 -9.82 17.60
CA GLY A 221 4.28 -11.18 17.07
C GLY A 221 5.39 -12.02 17.71
N ALA A 222 6.55 -11.42 17.99
CA ALA A 222 7.66 -12.06 18.70
C ALA A 222 7.31 -12.42 20.16
N ILE A 223 6.56 -11.56 20.87
CA ILE A 223 6.05 -11.87 22.22
C ILE A 223 5.19 -13.15 22.17
N LEU A 224 4.20 -13.22 21.27
CA LEU A 224 3.35 -14.41 21.18
C LEU A 224 4.16 -15.64 20.77
N ALA A 225 5.10 -15.52 19.83
CA ALA A 225 5.97 -16.64 19.45
C ALA A 225 6.74 -17.19 20.66
N GLN A 226 7.35 -16.31 21.46
CA GLN A 226 8.05 -16.69 22.68
C GLN A 226 7.12 -17.37 23.70
N GLU A 227 5.92 -16.85 23.93
CA GLU A 227 4.92 -17.46 24.82
C GLU A 227 4.47 -18.85 24.34
N GLN A 228 4.50 -19.09 23.03
CA GLN A 228 4.30 -20.41 22.44
C GLN A 228 5.58 -21.26 22.42
N GLY A 229 6.70 -20.83 23.00
CA GLY A 229 7.96 -21.55 22.93
C GLY A 229 8.47 -21.73 21.49
N ILE A 230 8.16 -20.79 20.60
CA ILE A 230 8.69 -20.69 19.24
C ILE A 230 9.89 -19.75 19.30
N GLU A 231 11.08 -20.29 19.10
CA GLU A 231 12.30 -19.50 19.04
C GLU A 231 12.42 -18.80 17.68
N LEU A 232 12.46 -17.47 17.70
CA LEU A 232 12.71 -16.63 16.53
C LEU A 232 14.14 -16.11 16.57
N ALA A 233 14.85 -16.17 15.45
CA ALA A 233 16.12 -15.48 15.29
C ALA A 233 15.93 -13.98 14.96
N GLY A 234 14.75 -13.60 14.49
CA GLY A 234 14.38 -12.22 14.27
C GLY A 234 13.03 -12.06 13.58
N THR A 235 12.75 -10.83 13.18
CA THR A 235 11.53 -10.47 12.45
C THR A 235 11.89 -9.64 11.22
N MET A 236 11.01 -9.61 10.24
CA MET A 236 11.25 -8.91 8.98
C MET A 236 9.99 -8.28 8.43
N LEU A 237 10.10 -7.04 7.99
CA LEU A 237 9.11 -6.40 7.14
C LEU A 237 9.55 -6.56 5.69
N SER A 238 8.75 -7.22 4.87
CA SER A 238 9.00 -7.31 3.43
C SER A 238 8.01 -6.43 2.70
N GLN A 239 8.50 -5.48 1.91
CA GLN A 239 7.70 -4.57 1.10
C GLN A 239 7.88 -4.90 -0.38
N PHE A 240 6.79 -5.09 -1.11
CA PHE A 240 6.86 -5.33 -2.55
C PHE A 240 6.91 -4.00 -3.31
N ASP A 241 8.06 -3.69 -3.91
CA ASP A 241 8.20 -2.61 -4.87
C ASP A 241 7.74 -3.06 -6.26
N TRP A 242 6.50 -2.71 -6.59
CA TRP A 242 5.88 -3.01 -7.87
C TRP A 242 6.50 -2.26 -9.05
N SER A 243 7.12 -1.10 -8.79
CA SER A 243 7.69 -0.25 -9.84
C SER A 243 8.99 -0.85 -10.37
N ASN A 244 9.80 -1.39 -9.46
CA ASN A 244 11.08 -2.02 -9.79
C ASN A 244 11.00 -3.56 -9.81
N TRP A 245 9.82 -4.11 -9.49
CA TRP A 245 9.57 -5.55 -9.41
C TRP A 245 10.57 -6.28 -8.50
N CYS A 246 10.81 -5.74 -7.31
CA CYS A 246 11.73 -6.27 -6.30
C CYS A 246 11.13 -6.23 -4.89
N LEU A 247 11.78 -6.91 -3.93
CA LEU A 247 11.41 -6.88 -2.52
C LEU A 247 12.41 -5.98 -1.78
N LYS A 248 11.88 -5.05 -0.98
CA LYS A 248 12.66 -4.37 0.07
C LYS A 248 12.41 -5.11 1.38
N ASN A 249 13.47 -5.61 2.00
CA ASN A 249 13.38 -6.46 3.18
C ASN A 249 14.14 -5.80 4.33
N ASP A 250 13.41 -5.39 5.35
CA ASP A 250 13.98 -4.72 6.52
C ASP A 250 13.97 -5.68 7.71
N TYR A 251 15.17 -6.03 8.22
CA TYR A 251 15.30 -6.76 9.47
C TYR A 251 14.91 -5.88 10.66
N ILE A 252 14.11 -6.43 11.55
CA ILE A 252 13.71 -5.77 12.79
C ILE A 252 14.11 -6.67 13.96
N ALA A 253 14.98 -6.12 14.80
CA ALA A 253 15.39 -6.75 16.04
C ALA A 253 14.21 -6.84 17.01
N VAL A 254 14.15 -7.95 17.75
CA VAL A 254 13.24 -8.08 18.90
C VAL A 254 13.82 -7.26 20.04
N ASP A 255 13.08 -6.25 20.50
CA ASP A 255 13.49 -5.36 21.58
C ASP A 255 12.68 -5.69 22.86
N PRO A 256 13.34 -6.24 23.91
CA PRO A 256 12.67 -6.55 25.17
C PRO A 256 12.04 -5.34 25.86
N LYS A 257 12.63 -4.15 25.73
CA LYS A 257 12.06 -2.93 26.34
C LYS A 257 10.79 -2.51 25.61
N LEU A 258 10.82 -2.56 24.28
CA LEU A 258 9.63 -2.31 23.48
C LEU A 258 8.54 -3.35 23.74
N ALA A 259 8.92 -4.61 23.97
CA ALA A 259 7.97 -5.68 24.29
C ALA A 259 7.21 -5.40 25.60
N GLU A 260 7.88 -4.92 26.64
CA GLU A 260 7.21 -4.49 27.88
C GLU A 260 6.32 -3.27 27.65
N LEU A 261 6.79 -2.27 26.89
CA LEU A 261 5.98 -1.10 26.54
C LEU A 261 4.71 -1.47 25.74
N ILE A 262 4.81 -2.44 24.83
CA ILE A 262 3.66 -3.02 24.09
C ILE A 262 2.65 -3.62 25.07
N LYS A 263 3.12 -4.38 26.06
CA LYS A 263 2.25 -5.00 27.07
C LYS A 263 1.54 -3.93 27.91
N GLU A 264 2.26 -2.93 28.37
CA GLU A 264 1.73 -1.82 29.17
C GLU A 264 0.68 -1.01 28.39
N ALA A 265 1.00 -0.57 27.17
CA ALA A 265 0.09 0.23 26.35
C ALA A 265 -1.17 -0.57 25.98
N GLY A 266 -1.01 -1.83 25.55
CA GLY A 266 -2.15 -2.67 25.22
C GLY A 266 -3.06 -2.93 26.42
N GLN A 267 -2.49 -3.18 27.60
CA GLN A 267 -3.25 -3.35 28.85
C GLN A 267 -3.99 -2.06 29.23
N HIS A 268 -3.31 -0.91 29.21
CA HIS A 268 -3.89 0.39 29.53
C HIS A 268 -5.15 0.70 28.72
N TYR A 269 -5.08 0.56 27.39
CA TYR A 269 -6.21 0.88 26.52
C TYR A 269 -7.29 -0.20 26.54
N TRP A 270 -6.92 -1.47 26.67
CA TRP A 270 -7.89 -2.54 26.78
C TRP A 270 -8.72 -2.45 28.07
N ASP A 271 -8.09 -2.11 29.20
CA ASP A 271 -8.81 -1.82 30.45
C ASP A 271 -9.74 -0.61 30.28
N GLY A 272 -9.39 0.35 29.44
CA GLY A 272 -10.30 1.41 29.01
C GLY A 272 -11.58 0.85 28.37
N VAL A 273 -11.42 0.02 27.33
CA VAL A 273 -12.52 -0.60 26.57
C VAL A 273 -13.39 -1.50 27.46
N LEU A 274 -12.79 -2.33 28.32
CA LEU A 274 -13.53 -3.19 29.25
C LEU A 274 -14.39 -2.40 30.25
N ASN A 275 -14.09 -1.11 30.45
CA ASN A 275 -14.85 -0.19 31.29
C ASN A 275 -15.64 0.85 30.47
N GLY A 276 -15.83 0.64 29.17
CA GLY A 276 -16.61 1.53 28.30
C GLY A 276 -15.98 2.91 28.04
N ARG A 277 -14.70 3.10 28.40
CA ARG A 277 -13.97 4.37 28.28
C ARG A 277 -13.31 4.50 26.91
N VAL A 278 -13.43 5.70 26.34
CA VAL A 278 -12.76 6.10 25.11
C VAL A 278 -11.66 7.11 25.49
N PRO A 279 -10.39 6.87 25.11
CA PRO A 279 -9.31 7.82 25.41
C PRO A 279 -9.44 9.06 24.52
N ASP A 280 -8.96 10.21 24.98
CA ASP A 280 -8.93 11.44 24.19
C ASP A 280 -8.01 11.32 22.96
N TYR A 281 -8.22 12.19 21.98
CA TYR A 281 -7.32 12.30 20.83
C TYR A 281 -5.95 12.84 21.25
N VAL A 282 -4.89 12.18 20.79
CA VAL A 282 -3.52 12.70 20.84
C VAL A 282 -3.24 13.50 19.57
N TYR A 283 -2.99 14.80 19.73
CA TYR A 283 -2.72 15.71 18.63
C TYR A 283 -1.22 15.80 18.32
N LYS A 284 -0.87 16.18 17.09
CA LYS A 284 0.51 16.58 16.81
C LYS A 284 0.82 17.78 17.67
N ARG A 285 1.92 17.73 18.42
CA ARG A 285 2.40 18.90 19.16
C ARG A 285 2.57 20.04 18.18
N THR A 286 2.02 21.21 18.52
CA THR A 286 2.31 22.42 17.78
C THR A 286 3.80 22.70 17.96
N TYR A 287 4.52 22.77 16.85
CA TYR A 287 5.92 23.17 16.91
C TYR A 287 5.98 24.66 17.20
N GLU A 288 6.43 25.00 18.41
CA GLU A 288 6.76 26.37 18.73
C GLU A 288 8.09 26.73 18.06
N LEU A 289 8.03 27.70 17.14
CA LEU A 289 9.22 28.20 16.45
C LEU A 289 10.17 28.80 17.47
N ASN A 290 11.29 28.12 17.71
CA ASN A 290 12.40 28.68 18.47
C ASN A 290 13.11 29.74 17.60
N PRO A 291 13.16 31.02 18.00
CA PRO A 291 13.85 32.06 17.25
C PRO A 291 15.33 31.75 17.00
N GLN A 292 15.99 31.04 17.93
CA GLN A 292 17.36 30.59 17.75
C GLN A 292 17.45 29.55 16.64
N ALA A 293 16.55 28.56 16.60
CA ALA A 293 16.53 27.57 15.52
C ALA A 293 16.28 28.21 14.15
N VAL A 294 15.45 29.26 14.08
CA VAL A 294 15.27 30.05 12.86
C VAL A 294 16.58 30.73 12.46
N SER A 295 17.26 31.37 13.41
CA SER A 295 18.56 32.01 13.18
C SER A 295 19.64 31.00 12.73
N ASP A 296 19.72 29.84 13.38
CA ASP A 296 20.70 28.79 13.08
C ASP A 296 20.48 28.22 11.68
N ASN A 297 19.24 28.19 11.20
CA ASN A 297 18.88 27.69 9.88
C ASN A 297 18.75 28.80 8.82
N GLN A 298 19.04 30.07 9.15
CA GLN A 298 18.89 31.20 8.23
C GLN A 298 19.72 31.01 6.95
N ALA A 299 20.97 30.55 7.06
CA ALA A 299 21.83 30.29 5.91
C ALA A 299 21.27 29.19 4.99
N LEU A 300 20.64 28.15 5.56
CA LEU A 300 19.99 27.10 4.79
C LEU A 300 18.73 27.63 4.08
N ALA A 301 17.90 28.39 4.79
CA ALA A 301 16.72 29.03 4.21
C ALA A 301 17.09 29.96 3.05
N GLU A 302 18.17 30.73 3.16
CA GLU A 302 18.70 31.57 2.08
C GLU A 302 19.16 30.74 0.87
N LYS A 303 19.84 29.61 1.09
CA LYS A 303 20.23 28.70 0.00
C LYS A 303 19.01 28.13 -0.72
N VAL A 304 17.98 27.70 0.02
CA VAL A 304 16.71 27.22 -0.53
C VAL A 304 16.04 28.32 -1.35
N ALA A 305 15.95 29.54 -0.82
CA ALA A 305 15.37 30.67 -1.53
C ALA A 305 16.13 31.01 -2.82
N LYS A 306 17.47 31.00 -2.79
CA LYS A 306 18.32 31.24 -3.97
C LYS A 306 18.12 30.16 -5.05
N LEU A 307 18.04 28.88 -4.66
CA LEU A 307 17.77 27.78 -5.59
C LEU A 307 16.37 27.87 -6.21
N ALA A 308 15.36 28.22 -5.41
CA ALA A 308 14.01 28.43 -5.92
C ALA A 308 13.96 29.60 -6.92
N ALA A 309 14.64 30.71 -6.61
CA ALA A 309 14.75 31.86 -7.50
C ALA A 309 15.52 31.53 -8.80
N LEU A 310 16.64 30.81 -8.69
CA LEU A 310 17.42 30.34 -9.84
C LEU A 310 16.57 29.44 -10.76
N SER A 311 15.84 28.47 -10.20
CA SER A 311 14.97 27.57 -10.95
C SER A 311 13.92 28.35 -11.75
N LYS A 312 13.30 29.35 -11.11
CA LYS A 312 12.33 30.24 -11.76
C LYS A 312 12.98 31.06 -12.89
N ALA A 313 14.09 31.74 -12.62
CA ALA A 313 14.78 32.59 -13.61
C ALA A 313 15.31 31.78 -14.81
N ALA A 314 15.88 30.59 -14.55
CA ALA A 314 16.36 29.70 -15.60
C ALA A 314 15.22 29.20 -16.49
N LYS A 315 14.04 28.91 -15.92
CA LYS A 315 12.84 28.55 -16.69
C LYS A 315 12.38 29.69 -17.59
N GLU A 316 12.22 30.90 -17.05
CA GLU A 316 11.79 32.07 -17.81
C GLU A 316 12.76 32.40 -18.96
N GLN A 317 14.07 32.34 -18.70
CA GLN A 317 15.08 32.54 -19.74
C GLN A 317 15.07 31.41 -20.77
N SER A 318 14.91 30.15 -20.34
CA SER A 318 14.78 29.00 -21.24
C SER A 318 13.58 29.15 -22.16
N ASP A 319 12.42 29.56 -21.64
CA ASP A 319 11.20 29.73 -22.44
C ASP A 319 11.36 30.88 -23.45
N THR A 320 12.01 31.98 -23.06
CA THR A 320 12.37 33.09 -23.97
C THR A 320 13.31 32.64 -25.08
N LEU A 321 14.35 31.87 -24.76
CA LEU A 321 15.30 31.33 -25.73
C LEU A 321 14.66 30.30 -26.65
N ARG A 322 13.74 29.46 -26.13
CA ARG A 322 12.96 28.52 -26.94
C ARG A 322 12.07 29.24 -27.93
N ALA A 323 11.36 30.27 -27.50
CA ALA A 323 10.54 31.09 -28.41
C ALA A 323 11.40 31.74 -29.50
N THR A 324 12.55 32.31 -29.12
CA THR A 324 13.52 32.88 -30.08
C THR A 324 14.06 31.83 -31.05
N LEU A 325 14.42 30.65 -30.56
CA LEU A 325 14.91 29.55 -31.38
C LEU A 325 13.83 29.03 -32.33
N MET A 326 12.58 28.92 -31.89
CA MET A 326 11.43 28.57 -32.74
C MET A 326 11.22 29.61 -33.84
N ALA A 327 11.26 30.90 -33.51
CA ALA A 327 11.16 31.98 -34.50
C ALA A 327 12.29 31.91 -35.54
N ASN A 328 13.54 31.74 -35.09
CA ASN A 328 14.71 31.67 -35.98
C ASN A 328 14.72 30.44 -36.90
N LEU A 329 14.16 29.33 -36.45
CA LEU A 329 14.01 28.11 -37.26
C LEU A 329 12.75 28.12 -38.13
N GLY A 330 11.95 29.20 -38.09
CA GLY A 330 10.69 29.31 -38.81
C GLY A 330 9.58 28.41 -38.26
N LEU A 331 9.76 27.79 -37.09
CA LEU A 331 8.82 26.84 -36.47
C LEU A 331 7.64 27.51 -35.77
N THR A 332 7.52 28.83 -35.89
CA THR A 332 6.35 29.57 -35.37
C THR A 332 5.15 29.41 -36.30
N ASP A 333 5.42 29.37 -37.61
CA ASP A 333 4.39 29.29 -38.66
C ASP A 333 4.54 28.03 -39.54
N THR A 334 5.49 27.15 -39.23
CA THR A 334 5.76 25.92 -40.01
C THR A 334 5.82 24.68 -39.13
N ARG A 335 5.42 23.54 -39.70
CA ARG A 335 5.37 22.25 -39.01
C ARG A 335 6.65 21.45 -39.17
N LEU A 336 7.03 20.70 -38.12
CA LEU A 336 8.12 19.73 -38.19
C LEU A 336 7.69 18.42 -38.84
N SER A 337 6.40 18.05 -38.77
CA SER A 337 5.85 16.84 -39.41
C SER A 337 6.62 15.56 -39.04
N GLY A 338 7.02 15.44 -37.78
CA GLY A 338 7.82 14.32 -37.26
C GLY A 338 9.32 14.40 -37.55
N ALA A 339 9.79 15.43 -38.25
CA ALA A 339 11.21 15.70 -38.41
C ALA A 339 11.86 16.03 -37.06
N LYS A 340 13.16 15.71 -36.95
CA LYS A 340 13.98 15.99 -35.78
C LYS A 340 15.09 16.94 -36.18
N ILE A 341 15.20 18.06 -35.48
CA ILE A 341 16.33 18.99 -35.60
C ILE A 341 17.29 18.67 -34.45
N ALA A 342 18.44 18.09 -34.77
CA ALA A 342 19.48 17.82 -33.79
C ALA A 342 20.54 18.92 -33.82
N PHE A 343 20.73 19.58 -32.68
CA PHE A 343 21.90 20.41 -32.40
C PHE A 343 22.95 19.52 -31.74
N PRO A 344 24.08 19.22 -32.41
CA PRO A 344 25.08 18.30 -31.90
C PRO A 344 25.50 18.65 -30.47
N ASN A 345 25.55 17.64 -29.60
CA ASN A 345 25.97 17.72 -28.21
C ASN A 345 25.18 18.67 -27.29
N THR A 346 24.04 19.22 -27.73
CA THR A 346 23.32 20.25 -26.98
C THR A 346 21.84 19.93 -26.82
N LEU A 347 21.09 19.94 -27.91
CA LEU A 347 19.63 19.95 -27.89
C LEU A 347 19.06 19.19 -29.09
N THR A 348 17.96 18.48 -28.89
CA THR A 348 17.16 17.94 -30.00
C THR A 348 15.76 18.53 -29.92
N ILE A 349 15.29 19.09 -31.03
CA ILE A 349 13.91 19.52 -31.21
C ILE A 349 13.17 18.45 -32.00
N SER A 350 12.05 17.99 -31.46
CA SER A 350 11.17 17.03 -32.14
C SER A 350 9.73 17.45 -31.90
N SER A 351 8.86 17.19 -32.85
CA SER A 351 7.43 17.36 -32.62
C SER A 351 6.73 16.07 -32.27
N ALA A 352 5.69 16.20 -31.45
CA ALA A 352 4.63 15.20 -31.36
C ALA A 352 3.37 15.83 -31.95
N THR A 353 2.87 15.24 -33.03
CA THR A 353 1.59 15.63 -33.63
C THR A 353 0.46 15.04 -32.80
N SER A 354 -0.43 15.88 -32.32
CA SER A 354 -1.69 15.50 -31.71
C SER A 354 -2.86 16.17 -32.43
N ILE A 355 -4.04 15.58 -32.35
CA ILE A 355 -5.26 16.23 -32.83
C ILE A 355 -5.88 17.01 -31.68
N ASP A 356 -6.31 18.25 -31.95
CA ASP A 356 -7.17 18.99 -31.03
C ASP A 356 -8.55 18.33 -30.98
N LYS A 357 -8.70 17.45 -29.99
CA LYS A 357 -9.90 16.63 -29.86
C LYS A 357 -11.15 17.47 -29.61
N THR A 358 -11.00 18.57 -28.88
CA THR A 358 -12.11 19.45 -28.50
C THR A 358 -12.68 20.11 -29.75
N LYS A 359 -11.81 20.68 -30.58
CA LYS A 359 -12.20 21.36 -31.82
C LYS A 359 -12.82 20.39 -32.83
N VAL A 360 -12.24 19.20 -33.00
CA VAL A 360 -12.83 18.17 -33.89
C VAL A 360 -14.22 17.73 -33.44
N ILE A 361 -14.43 17.51 -32.13
CA ILE A 361 -15.74 17.11 -31.60
C ILE A 361 -16.77 18.23 -31.79
N GLU A 362 -16.35 19.49 -31.64
CA GLU A 362 -17.22 20.65 -31.83
C GLU A 362 -17.63 20.80 -33.31
N ASP A 363 -16.68 20.78 -34.24
CA ASP A 363 -16.92 21.04 -35.66
C ASP A 363 -17.58 19.85 -36.39
N LEU A 364 -17.46 18.62 -35.85
CA LEU A 364 -18.16 17.43 -36.34
C LEU A 364 -19.41 17.07 -35.54
N ARG A 365 -19.88 17.94 -34.63
CA ARG A 365 -21.04 17.67 -33.76
C ARG A 365 -22.30 17.29 -34.54
N ASP A 366 -22.54 17.95 -35.67
CA ASP A 366 -23.72 17.72 -36.51
C ASP A 366 -23.54 16.57 -37.53
N LYS A 367 -22.40 15.87 -37.51
CA LYS A 367 -22.05 14.75 -38.40
C LYS A 367 -21.60 13.51 -37.61
N PRO A 368 -22.48 12.90 -36.81
CA PRO A 368 -22.14 11.81 -35.90
C PRO A 368 -21.58 10.57 -36.61
N GLU A 369 -21.96 10.33 -37.86
CA GLU A 369 -21.45 9.26 -38.71
C GLU A 369 -19.95 9.40 -39.01
N LEU A 370 -19.43 10.62 -39.18
CA LEU A 370 -18.01 10.89 -39.39
C LEU A 370 -17.23 10.80 -38.07
N LEU A 371 -17.81 11.33 -36.99
CA LEU A 371 -17.20 11.26 -35.66
C LEU A 371 -17.06 9.81 -35.17
N ASN A 372 -17.98 8.93 -35.54
CA ASN A 372 -17.89 7.50 -35.25
C ASN A 372 -16.79 6.78 -36.05
N GLN A 373 -16.47 7.25 -37.26
CA GLN A 373 -15.36 6.72 -38.05
C GLN A 373 -14.00 7.11 -37.45
N CYS A 374 -13.91 8.26 -36.77
CA CYS A 374 -12.72 8.72 -36.07
C CYS A 374 -12.28 7.81 -34.92
N ARG A 375 -13.07 6.83 -34.49
CA ARG A 375 -12.75 5.97 -33.35
C ARG A 375 -11.60 5.00 -33.68
N PRO A 376 -10.68 4.71 -32.75
CA PRO A 376 -9.60 3.76 -32.97
C PRO A 376 -10.11 2.36 -33.26
N SER A 377 -9.51 1.72 -34.27
CA SER A 377 -9.88 0.36 -34.73
C SER A 377 -9.53 -0.75 -33.74
N LYS A 378 -8.61 -0.47 -32.81
CA LYS A 378 -8.14 -1.41 -31.80
C LYS A 378 -8.12 -0.70 -30.45
N LYS A 379 -8.79 -1.29 -29.45
CA LYS A 379 -8.76 -0.85 -28.05
C LYS A 379 -7.33 -0.98 -27.50
N SER A 380 -6.56 0.10 -27.41
CA SER A 380 -5.27 0.09 -26.71
C SER A 380 -5.40 0.61 -25.26
N SER A 381 -5.42 -0.36 -24.34
CA SER A 381 -4.89 -0.37 -22.96
C SER A 381 -5.06 0.84 -22.03
N LYS A 382 -6.04 0.74 -21.12
CA LYS A 382 -5.99 0.77 -19.62
C LYS A 382 -7.43 0.72 -19.06
N PRO A 383 -7.64 0.46 -17.76
CA PRO A 383 -7.81 -0.86 -17.10
C PRO A 383 -9.10 -1.63 -17.52
N ASN A 384 -9.11 -2.94 -17.29
CA ASN A 384 -10.12 -3.87 -17.82
C ASN A 384 -11.30 -4.03 -16.84
N TYR A 385 -12.30 -3.15 -16.93
CA TYR A 385 -13.63 -3.43 -16.37
C TYR A 385 -14.30 -4.53 -17.18
N ASN A 386 -15.09 -5.41 -16.55
CA ASN A 386 -15.98 -6.31 -17.29
C ASN A 386 -17.07 -5.46 -17.95
N LEU A 387 -16.72 -4.90 -19.10
CA LEU A 387 -17.54 -3.97 -19.85
C LEU A 387 -18.83 -4.64 -20.28
N GLU A 388 -18.81 -5.94 -20.56
CA GLU A 388 -20.02 -6.71 -20.88
C GLU A 388 -20.98 -6.74 -19.70
N ALA A 389 -20.50 -6.95 -18.47
CA ALA A 389 -21.33 -6.92 -17.27
C ALA A 389 -21.89 -5.52 -16.95
N ILE A 390 -21.09 -4.46 -17.14
CA ILE A 390 -21.53 -3.08 -16.91
C ILE A 390 -22.51 -2.63 -18.00
N VAL A 391 -22.22 -2.93 -19.27
CA VAL A 391 -23.09 -2.67 -20.42
C VAL A 391 -24.39 -3.44 -20.28
N GLN A 392 -24.35 -4.70 -19.85
CA GLN A 392 -25.55 -5.50 -19.61
C GLN A 392 -26.36 -4.92 -18.46
N TYR A 393 -25.74 -4.60 -17.32
CA TYR A 393 -26.41 -3.96 -16.18
C TYR A 393 -27.10 -2.64 -16.58
N LEU A 394 -26.40 -1.78 -17.33
CA LEU A 394 -26.95 -0.50 -17.77
C LEU A 394 -28.05 -0.67 -18.85
N LYS A 395 -27.91 -1.65 -19.75
CA LYS A 395 -28.99 -2.04 -20.70
C LYS A 395 -30.21 -2.58 -19.96
N ASP A 396 -30.01 -3.40 -18.93
CA ASP A 396 -31.07 -3.94 -18.08
C ASP A 396 -31.80 -2.82 -17.30
N GLN A 397 -31.13 -1.68 -17.08
CA GLN A 397 -31.72 -0.46 -16.52
C GLN A 397 -32.26 0.51 -17.58
N ASN A 398 -32.33 0.12 -18.87
CA ASN A 398 -32.74 0.98 -19.99
C ASN A 398 -31.94 2.30 -20.10
N VAL A 399 -30.70 2.30 -19.62
CA VAL A 399 -29.83 3.46 -19.68
C VAL A 399 -29.18 3.54 -21.05
N ASP A 400 -29.33 4.68 -21.74
CA ASP A 400 -28.64 4.93 -23.00
C ASP A 400 -27.12 4.97 -22.75
N LEU A 401 -26.40 4.05 -23.37
CA LEU A 401 -24.96 3.91 -23.22
C LEU A 401 -24.17 4.91 -24.05
N GLY A 402 -24.78 5.49 -25.09
CA GLY A 402 -24.13 6.46 -25.97
C GLY A 402 -23.65 7.70 -25.23
N GLN A 403 -24.33 8.09 -24.15
CA GLN A 403 -23.99 9.27 -23.35
C GLN A 403 -22.71 9.12 -22.49
N PHE A 404 -22.22 7.90 -22.29
CA PHE A 404 -21.04 7.63 -21.46
C PHE A 404 -19.78 7.34 -22.29
N GLU A 405 -19.88 7.33 -23.62
CA GLU A 405 -18.74 7.11 -24.49
C GLU A 405 -17.92 8.40 -24.61
N THR A 406 -16.74 8.44 -23.97
CA THR A 406 -15.72 9.42 -24.34
C THR A 406 -15.16 9.05 -25.70
N ILE A 407 -15.33 9.93 -26.68
CA ILE A 407 -14.86 9.72 -28.05
C ILE A 407 -13.34 9.91 -28.06
N ASP A 408 -12.61 8.79 -28.08
CA ASP A 408 -11.19 8.83 -28.37
C ASP A 408 -11.00 8.89 -29.89
N LEU A 409 -10.24 9.87 -30.34
CA LEU A 409 -10.04 10.17 -31.76
C LEU A 409 -8.74 9.56 -32.24
N ASP A 410 -8.83 8.59 -33.14
CA ASP A 410 -7.72 8.02 -33.89
C ASP A 410 -7.20 9.05 -34.89
N PRO A 411 -5.90 9.39 -34.87
CA PRO A 411 -5.38 10.48 -35.68
C PRO A 411 -5.56 10.30 -37.19
N GLN A 412 -5.40 9.08 -37.69
CA GLN A 412 -5.48 8.81 -39.13
C GLN A 412 -6.93 8.87 -39.60
N ARG A 413 -7.83 8.24 -38.85
CA ARG A 413 -9.27 8.22 -39.18
C ARG A 413 -9.91 9.59 -39.02
N THR A 414 -9.48 10.35 -38.02
CA THR A 414 -9.96 11.72 -37.80
C THR A 414 -9.56 12.64 -38.94
N HIS A 415 -8.31 12.55 -39.41
CA HIS A 415 -7.89 13.30 -40.59
C HIS A 415 -8.75 12.96 -41.81
N GLN A 416 -9.03 11.67 -42.05
CA GLN A 416 -9.89 11.25 -43.15
C GLN A 416 -11.32 11.80 -43.02
N ALA A 417 -11.91 11.72 -41.83
CA ALA A 417 -13.25 12.23 -41.56
C ALA A 417 -13.36 13.76 -41.76
N LEU A 418 -12.35 14.54 -41.38
CA LEU A 418 -12.30 15.98 -41.61
C LEU A 418 -12.25 16.32 -43.11
N VAL A 419 -11.44 15.58 -43.89
CA VAL A 419 -11.38 15.74 -45.36
C VAL A 419 -12.73 15.41 -46.01
N GLU A 420 -13.38 14.32 -45.60
CA GLU A 420 -14.72 13.95 -46.08
C GLU A 420 -15.78 14.99 -45.71
N ALA A 421 -15.63 15.63 -44.54
CA ALA A 421 -16.47 16.74 -44.11
C ALA A 421 -16.22 18.04 -44.89
N LYS A 422 -15.22 18.08 -45.79
CA LYS A 422 -14.70 19.27 -46.49
C LYS A 422 -14.15 20.34 -45.53
N LEU A 423 -13.60 19.91 -44.40
CA LEU A 423 -12.91 20.74 -43.42
C LEU A 423 -11.40 20.63 -43.65
N ASP A 424 -10.67 21.71 -43.38
CA ASP A 424 -9.21 21.70 -43.47
C ASP A 424 -8.62 20.89 -42.30
N ALA A 425 -8.23 19.64 -42.55
CA ALA A 425 -7.70 18.75 -41.52
C ALA A 425 -6.43 19.31 -40.85
N ASP A 426 -5.68 20.18 -41.53
CA ASP A 426 -4.51 20.81 -40.95
C ASP A 426 -4.89 21.80 -39.85
N GLU A 427 -6.07 22.42 -39.86
CA GLU A 427 -6.52 23.37 -38.83
C GLU A 427 -6.75 22.72 -37.44
N TYR A 428 -6.76 21.39 -37.38
CA TYR A 428 -7.06 20.58 -36.19
C TYR A 428 -5.83 19.85 -35.65
N LEU A 429 -4.69 19.92 -36.33
CA LEU A 429 -3.43 19.36 -35.86
C LEU A 429 -2.74 20.34 -34.91
N THR A 430 -2.55 19.92 -33.67
CA THR A 430 -1.70 20.59 -32.68
C THR A 430 -0.33 19.94 -32.69
N GLU A 431 0.71 20.72 -32.94
CA GLU A 431 2.08 20.24 -32.88
C GLU A 431 2.73 20.73 -31.60
N THR A 432 2.98 19.81 -30.67
CA THR A 432 3.74 20.17 -29.46
C THR A 432 5.22 19.99 -29.75
N VAL A 433 5.94 21.10 -29.89
CA VAL A 433 7.40 21.10 -30.03
C VAL A 433 8.04 20.69 -28.71
N ARG A 434 8.82 19.61 -28.71
CA ARG A 434 9.54 19.09 -27.56
C ARG A 434 11.03 19.40 -27.68
N PHE A 435 11.59 19.87 -26.58
CA PHE A 435 13.00 20.18 -26.41
C PHE A 435 13.66 19.13 -25.52
N LEU A 436 14.53 18.30 -26.11
CA LEU A 436 15.27 17.26 -25.41
C LEU A 436 16.71 17.71 -25.21
N THR A 437 17.12 17.86 -23.94
CA THR A 437 18.49 18.28 -23.60
C THR A 437 19.45 17.10 -23.61
N ASN A 438 20.68 17.30 -24.09
CA ASN A 438 21.72 16.28 -24.09
C ASN A 438 22.12 15.89 -22.65
N LYS A 439 22.35 14.59 -22.39
CA LYS A 439 22.74 14.06 -21.07
C LYS A 439 23.98 14.76 -20.49
N LYS A 440 24.99 15.06 -21.32
CA LYS A 440 26.23 15.73 -20.87
C LYS A 440 25.97 17.15 -20.38
N VAL A 441 25.05 17.87 -21.02
CA VAL A 441 24.64 19.21 -20.59
C VAL A 441 23.89 19.12 -19.27
N THR A 442 23.00 18.14 -19.11
CA THR A 442 22.30 17.89 -17.84
C THR A 442 23.27 17.57 -16.70
N GLU A 443 24.26 16.72 -16.94
CA GLU A 443 25.30 16.37 -15.97
C GLU A 443 26.20 17.57 -15.62
N ALA A 444 26.65 18.35 -16.61
CA ALA A 444 27.44 19.54 -16.38
C ALA A 444 26.69 20.60 -15.55
N THR A 445 25.41 20.84 -15.86
CA THR A 445 24.55 21.74 -15.08
C THR A 445 24.34 21.22 -13.67
N ARG A 446 24.13 19.91 -13.49
CA ARG A 446 24.01 19.31 -12.15
C ARG A 446 25.29 19.52 -11.33
N ASN A 447 26.46 19.27 -11.93
CA ASN A 447 27.75 19.48 -11.28
C ASN A 447 27.97 20.97 -10.95
N TRP A 448 27.54 21.88 -11.83
CA TRP A 448 27.61 23.31 -11.56
C TRP A 448 26.72 23.71 -10.37
N VAL A 449 25.46 23.25 -10.32
CA VAL A 449 24.56 23.50 -9.19
C VAL A 449 25.14 22.93 -7.90
N GLN A 450 25.65 21.69 -7.94
CA GLN A 450 26.30 21.07 -6.78
C GLN A 450 27.53 21.86 -6.31
N GLY A 451 28.38 22.34 -7.23
CA GLY A 451 29.56 23.13 -6.88
C GLY A 451 29.25 24.52 -6.32
N HIS A 452 28.16 25.16 -6.75
CA HIS A 452 27.79 26.52 -6.32
C HIS A 452 26.83 26.55 -5.12
N PHE A 453 26.11 25.45 -4.89
CA PHE A 453 25.11 25.33 -3.82
C PHE A 453 25.36 24.10 -2.93
N ALA A 454 26.62 23.67 -2.83
CA ALA A 454 27.00 22.57 -1.96
C ALA A 454 26.41 22.77 -0.55
N HIS A 455 25.73 21.73 -0.08
CA HIS A 455 25.40 21.62 1.32
C HIS A 455 26.58 20.92 1.98
N GLU A 456 27.31 21.65 2.82
CA GLU A 456 28.19 20.99 3.79
C GLU A 456 27.25 20.20 4.69
N ALA A 457 27.43 18.88 4.73
CA ALA A 457 26.68 18.05 5.67
C ALA A 457 26.89 18.65 7.07
N PRO A 458 25.83 18.76 7.89
CA PRO A 458 26.00 19.20 9.25
C PRO A 458 27.11 18.36 9.90
N ALA A 459 28.05 19.03 10.56
CA ALA A 459 29.05 18.32 11.35
C ALA A 459 28.29 17.36 12.28
N PRO A 460 28.71 16.09 12.40
CA PRO A 460 28.03 15.14 13.26
C PRO A 460 27.86 15.75 14.65
N ASP A 461 26.63 15.72 15.15
CA ASP A 461 26.21 16.44 16.35
C ASP A 461 27.07 15.98 17.54
N GLN A 462 27.94 16.87 18.02
CA GLN A 462 28.85 16.56 19.12
C GLN A 462 28.11 16.48 20.47
N SER A 463 26.81 16.79 20.52
CA SER A 463 26.02 16.67 21.74
C SER A 463 25.75 15.23 22.16
N GLU A 464 25.82 14.24 21.26
CA GLU A 464 25.71 12.82 21.64
C GLU A 464 26.98 12.28 22.33
N GLN A 465 28.13 12.94 22.17
CA GLN A 465 29.37 12.55 22.87
C GLN A 465 29.45 13.12 24.29
N ALA A 466 28.67 14.16 24.62
CA ALA A 466 28.64 14.71 25.98
C ALA A 466 27.89 13.81 26.98
N ASP A 467 26.89 13.04 26.53
CA ASP A 467 26.15 12.11 27.39
C ASP A 467 26.84 10.75 27.59
N GLN A 468 27.86 10.41 26.77
CA GLN A 468 28.67 9.20 26.96
C GLN A 468 29.88 9.40 27.89
N ALA A 469 30.24 10.65 28.21
CA ALA A 469 31.37 10.96 29.11
C ALA A 469 31.03 10.89 30.62
N GLN A 470 29.81 10.48 30.99
CA GLN A 470 29.38 10.31 32.39
C GLN A 470 29.01 8.86 32.76
N GLN A 471 29.51 7.86 32.04
CA GLN A 471 29.47 6.49 32.54
C GLN A 471 30.64 6.25 33.51
N PRO A 472 30.39 5.84 34.77
CA PRO A 472 31.46 5.52 35.71
C PRO A 472 32.24 4.30 35.23
N GLU A 473 33.57 4.38 35.29
CA GLU A 473 34.47 3.26 34.96
C GLU A 473 34.05 1.97 35.68
N PRO A 474 33.99 0.82 34.99
CA PRO A 474 33.73 -0.45 35.63
C PRO A 474 34.91 -0.82 36.53
N GLN A 475 34.65 -0.87 37.85
CA GLN A 475 35.60 -1.37 38.83
C GLN A 475 36.05 -2.78 38.44
N SER A 476 37.35 -2.90 38.19
CA SER A 476 38.02 -4.18 37.93
C SER A 476 37.86 -5.10 39.13
N VAL A 477 37.04 -6.14 38.99
CA VAL A 477 37.00 -7.26 39.94
C VAL A 477 38.27 -8.08 39.76
N ILE A 478 39.22 -7.86 40.67
CA ILE A 478 40.39 -8.72 40.85
C ILE A 478 39.88 -10.09 41.31
N ARG A 479 39.96 -11.10 40.44
CA ARG A 479 39.84 -12.51 40.84
C ARG A 479 41.12 -12.90 41.57
N GLN A 480 41.04 -13.08 42.89
CA GLN A 480 42.02 -13.88 43.61
C GLN A 480 41.62 -15.35 43.50
N ASN A 481 42.58 -16.16 43.05
CA ASN A 481 42.51 -17.62 43.09
C ASN A 481 42.70 -18.08 44.53
N GLU A 482 41.78 -18.91 45.02
CA GLU A 482 42.01 -20.08 45.88
C GLU A 482 40.84 -21.06 45.75
#